data_AF-A0AAE5CPV9-F1
#
_entry.id   AF-A0AAE5CPV9-F1
#
_cell.length_a   1.000
_cell.length_b   1.000
_cell.length_c   1.000
_cell.angle_alpha   90.00
_cell.angle_beta   90.00
_cell.angle_gamma   90.00
#
_symmetry.space_group_name_H-M   'P 1'
#
loop_
_entity.id
_entity.type
_entity.pdbx_description
1 polymer ?
#
loop_
_entity_poly.entity_id
_entity_poly.type
_entity_poly.pdbx_seq_one_letter_code
_entity_poly.pdbx_strand_id
1 'polypeptide(L)' 'MVQDHNLPDVSEATIKDLQARMSRGETSSRALVKAYLDRIARYDKSGPCLNSFL' A
#
# COMPACT_ATOMS: atom_id res chain seq x y z
N MET A 1 14.18 -10.56 -9.38
CA MET A 1 13.09 -11.50 -9.02
C MET A 1 12.30 -10.90 -7.85
N VAL A 2 11.54 -9.82 -8.07
CA VAL A 2 10.61 -9.34 -7.03
C VAL A 2 9.36 -10.19 -7.18
N GLN A 3 9.28 -11.27 -6.40
CA GLN A 3 8.14 -12.16 -6.36
C GLN A 3 6.90 -11.36 -5.97
N ASP A 4 5.92 -11.32 -6.87
CA ASP A 4 4.53 -11.12 -6.50
C ASP A 4 4.18 -12.23 -5.52
N HIS A 5 3.85 -11.89 -4.27
CA HIS A 5 2.79 -12.47 -3.43
C HIS A 5 2.80 -11.71 -2.10
N ASN A 6 1.72 -10.98 -1.85
CA ASN A 6 1.46 -10.05 -0.75
C ASN A 6 1.91 -8.60 -1.00
N LEU A 7 0.92 -7.71 -1.18
CA LEU A 7 1.14 -6.27 -1.18
C LEU A 7 1.76 -5.86 0.16
N PRO A 8 2.66 -4.85 0.17
CA PRO A 8 3.24 -4.39 1.42
C PRO A 8 2.12 -3.95 2.37
N ASP A 9 2.16 -4.41 3.62
CA ASP A 9 1.31 -3.81 4.65
C ASP A 9 1.73 -2.35 4.84
N VAL A 10 0.75 -1.48 4.63
CA VAL A 10 0.83 -0.02 4.72
C VAL A 10 0.15 0.52 5.97
N SER A 11 -0.44 -0.35 6.79
CA SER A 11 -1.11 0.04 8.03
C SER A 11 -0.06 0.35 9.10
N GLU A 12 -0.19 1.51 9.75
CA GLU A 12 0.64 1.93 10.90
C GLU A 12 2.15 2.06 10.66
N ALA A 13 2.66 1.81 9.44
CA ALA A 13 4.05 2.01 9.09
C ALA A 13 4.39 3.51 8.98
N THR A 14 5.49 3.94 9.61
CA THR A 14 5.96 5.33 9.44
C THR A 14 6.62 5.51 8.07
N ILE A 15 6.74 6.76 7.62
CA ILE A 15 7.48 7.09 6.40
C ILE A 15 8.91 6.56 6.46
N LYS A 16 9.56 6.64 7.65
CA LYS A 16 10.93 6.15 7.85
C LYS A 16 11.03 4.64 7.62
N ASP A 17 10.04 3.87 8.09
CA ASP A 17 10.00 2.42 7.89
C ASP A 17 9.81 2.07 6.42
N LEU A 18 8.89 2.77 5.74
CA LEU A 18 8.64 2.55 4.31
C LEU A 18 9.86 2.88 3.45
N GLN A 19 10.56 3.96 3.76
CA GLN A 19 11.82 4.32 3.10
C GLN A 19 12.89 3.27 3.34
N ALA A 20 13.05 2.80 4.57
CA ALA A 20 14.03 1.76 4.89
C ALA A 20 13.72 0.45 4.13
N ARG A 21 12.44 0.05 4.04
CA ARG A 21 12.00 -1.12 3.27
C ARG A 21 12.30 -0.98 1.77
N MET A 22 12.07 0.21 1.19
CA MET A 22 12.43 0.48 -0.21
C MET A 22 13.95 0.43 -0.43
N SER A 23 14.74 1.03 0.45
CA SER A 23 16.21 0.99 0.37
C SER A 23 16.78 -0.43 0.50
N ARG A 24 16.10 -1.32 1.24
CA ARG A 24 16.45 -2.75 1.34
C ARG A 24 15.92 -3.59 0.17
N GLY A 25 15.16 -3.01 -0.76
CA GLY A 25 14.57 -3.72 -1.90
C GLY A 25 13.38 -4.63 -1.54
N GLU A 26 12.86 -4.54 -0.31
CA GLU A 26 11.73 -5.34 0.18
C GLU A 26 10.39 -4.87 -0.40
N THR A 27 10.33 -3.63 -0.87
CA THR A 27 9.17 -3.08 -1.57
C THR A 27 9.62 -2.03 -2.59
N SER A 28 8.67 -1.48 -3.34
CA SER A 28 8.90 -0.38 -4.27
C SER A 28 7.78 0.65 -4.17
N SER A 29 8.04 1.87 -4.63
CA SER A 29 7.01 2.92 -4.75
C SER A 29 5.77 2.40 -5.50
N ARG A 30 5.96 1.69 -6.63
CA ARG A 30 4.86 1.06 -7.40
C ARG A 30 4.06 0.08 -6.55
N ALA A 31 4.72 -0.77 -5.76
CA ALA A 31 4.04 -1.76 -4.92
C ALA A 31 3.27 -1.08 -3.76
N LEU A 32 3.83 -0.04 -3.15
CA LEU A 32 3.17 0.75 -2.10
C LEU A 32 1.94 1.48 -2.63
N VAL A 33 2.06 2.15 -3.78
CA VAL A 33 0.93 2.84 -4.42
C VAL A 33 -0.18 1.83 -4.76
N LYS A 34 0.17 0.68 -5.33
CA LYS A 34 -0.82 -0.37 -5.62
C LYS A 34 -1.52 -0.85 -4.33
N ALA A 35 -0.79 -1.02 -3.23
CA ALA A 35 -1.38 -1.40 -1.95
C ALA A 35 -2.41 -0.37 -1.44
N TYR A 36 -2.11 0.93 -1.56
CA TYR A 36 -3.06 1.99 -1.21
C TYR A 36 -4.27 2.05 -2.13
N LEU A 37 -4.09 1.93 -3.45
CA LEU A 37 -5.20 1.90 -4.40
C LEU A 37 -6.14 0.70 -4.14
N ASP A 38 -5.58 -0.48 -3.89
CA ASP A 38 -6.36 -1.67 -3.55
C ASP A 38 -7.09 -1.52 -2.20
N ARG A 39 -6.54 -0.74 -1.26
CA ARG A 39 -7.21 -0.40 0.01
C ARG A 39 -8.35 0.59 -0.21
N ILE A 40 -8.14 1.64 -1.00
CA ILE A 40 -9.17 2.63 -1.37
C ILE A 40 -10.33 1.92 -2.07
N ALA A 41 -10.06 1.07 -3.06
CA ALA A 41 -11.10 0.33 -3.75
C ALA A 41 -11.96 -0.51 -2.78
N ARG A 42 -11.34 -1.13 -1.78
CA ARG A 42 -12.02 -2.02 -0.82
C ARG A 42 -12.81 -1.33 0.29
N TYR A 43 -12.47 -0.10 0.66
CA TYR A 43 -13.10 0.60 1.78
C TYR A 43 -13.85 1.87 1.37
N ASP A 44 -13.33 2.58 0.37
CA ASP A 44 -13.88 3.86 -0.09
C ASP A 44 -14.94 3.66 -1.16
N LYS A 45 -14.62 2.89 -2.21
CA LYS A 45 -15.49 2.69 -3.38
C LYS A 45 -16.33 1.42 -3.29
N SER A 46 -15.93 0.47 -2.46
CA SER A 46 -16.67 -0.76 -2.15
C SER A 46 -16.66 -0.96 -0.63
N GLY A 47 -17.62 -1.71 -0.08
CA GLY A 47 -17.68 -1.94 1.37
C GLY A 47 -18.36 -0.80 2.14
N PRO A 48 -17.76 -0.26 3.23
CA PRO A 48 -18.39 0.75 4.09
C PRO A 48 -18.58 2.12 3.43
N CYS A 49 -18.09 2.31 2.21
CA CYS A 49 -18.28 3.51 1.39
C CYS A 49 -17.90 4.79 2.14
N LEU A 50 -16.63 4.88 2.55
CA LEU A 50 -16.14 6.03 3.31
C LEU A 50 -16.21 7.37 2.57
N ASN A 51 -16.32 7.35 1.23
CA ASN A 51 -16.44 8.55 0.37
C ASN A 51 -15.40 9.64 0.68
N SER A 52 -14.20 9.24 1.06
CA SER A 52 -13.06 10.09 1.37
C SER A 52 -12.29 10.49 0.11
N PHE A 53 -12.51 9.80 -1.01
CA PHE A 53 -11.95 10.15 -2.32
C PHE A 53 -13.06 10.58 -3.29
N LEU A 54 -12.78 11.63 -4.06
CA LEU A 54 -13.65 12.15 -5.12
C LEU A 54 -13.76 11.19 -6.32
#